data_AF-A0A820IRR9-F1
#
_entry.id   AF-A0A820IRR9-F1
#
_cell.length_a   1.000
_cell.length_b   1.000
_cell.length_c   1.000
_cell.angle_alpha   90.00
_cell.angle_beta   90.00
_cell.angle_gamma   90.00
#
_symmetry.space_group_name_H-M   'P 1'
#
loop_
_entity.id
_entity.type
_entity.pdbx_description
1 polymer ?
#
loop_
_entity_poly.entity_id
_entity_poly.type
_entity_poly.pdbx_seq_one_letter_code
_entity_poly.pdbx_strand_id
1 'polypeptide(L)'
;FFQVNHLQAYFLNQRQTTVDYTKINTIDQYWYWLENSFVSNVRAQQWYNEDIPQYLNGFLNDKSSRLIGWATMRQLRVKSELCSDRRLISICEDSYSFSSEETQLFQPGWTTNATTEEFSSSVIKAFNYSTSDELDTYTYVGEFETYRGGGYVYEFRGLLSDMKTNLSKLHQLDWIDEKTRAVFIQLTLYNPSVQLFTAGTLLAEFLPTGGIYTTARFEPINFYTFTSIQQLVLFKLRLKYFYQFWSLIQLGIIGCSVGSIGVYFWRFQEANRISQSFEQTNGYIYINLQLAVYVNDIVTFLLGYCCFFSMIKFVQLFRFNQRVSLFAETLKYCAKELISFPIMFAI
;
A
#
# COMPACT_ATOMS: atom_id res chain seq x y z
N PHE A 1 -3.68 -15.40 -2.99
CA PHE A 1 -4.98 -15.22 -3.67
C PHE A 1 -6.16 -15.35 -2.69
N PHE A 2 -6.51 -16.54 -2.20
CA PHE A 2 -7.68 -16.71 -1.31
C PHE A 2 -7.64 -15.85 -0.04
N GLN A 3 -6.49 -15.74 0.61
CA GLN A 3 -6.31 -14.87 1.78
C GLN A 3 -6.56 -13.38 1.44
N VAL A 4 -6.07 -12.92 0.28
CA VAL A 4 -6.27 -11.53 -0.18
C VAL A 4 -7.75 -11.28 -0.45
N ASN A 5 -8.42 -12.18 -1.18
CA ASN A 5 -9.85 -12.05 -1.45
C ASN A 5 -10.69 -12.09 -0.17
N HIS A 6 -10.29 -12.92 0.80
CA HIS A 6 -10.95 -12.97 2.10
C HIS A 6 -10.80 -11.63 2.83
N LEU A 7 -9.60 -11.07 2.93
CA LEU A 7 -9.36 -9.80 3.60
C LEU A 7 -10.05 -8.62 2.88
N GLN A 8 -10.05 -8.62 1.55
CA GLN A 8 -10.81 -7.65 0.76
C GLN A 8 -12.31 -7.75 1.06
N ALA A 9 -12.90 -8.94 1.01
CA ALA A 9 -14.31 -9.10 1.35
C ALA A 9 -14.59 -8.67 2.80
N TYR A 10 -13.72 -9.06 3.72
CA TYR A 10 -13.88 -8.83 5.15
C TYR A 10 -13.85 -7.35 5.55
N PHE A 11 -12.95 -6.55 4.97
CA PHE A 11 -12.86 -5.11 5.26
C PHE A 11 -13.74 -4.23 4.36
N LEU A 12 -14.01 -4.66 3.12
CA LEU A 12 -14.66 -3.80 2.12
C LEU A 12 -16.16 -4.04 1.97
N ASN A 13 -16.62 -5.29 2.10
CA ASN A 13 -17.99 -5.69 1.80
C ASN A 13 -18.55 -6.56 2.94
N GLN A 14 -19.00 -5.88 3.99
CA GLN A 14 -19.62 -6.55 5.11
C GLN A 14 -21.13 -6.61 4.90
N ARG A 15 -21.63 -7.83 4.66
CA ARG A 15 -23.07 -8.10 4.51
C ARG A 15 -23.94 -7.65 5.70
N GLN A 16 -23.32 -7.32 6.85
CA GLN A 16 -24.01 -6.95 8.08
C GLN A 16 -24.00 -5.44 8.37
N THR A 17 -23.18 -4.63 7.69
CA THR A 17 -23.16 -3.17 7.90
C THR A 17 -23.80 -2.45 6.72
N THR A 18 -24.43 -1.31 6.99
CA THR A 18 -25.18 -0.53 6.00
C THR A 18 -24.28 0.25 5.03
N VAL A 19 -22.96 0.31 5.29
CA VAL A 19 -22.01 1.14 4.54
C VAL A 19 -20.83 0.29 4.04
N ASP A 20 -20.78 0.07 2.72
CA ASP A 20 -19.63 -0.53 2.03
C ASP A 20 -18.47 0.47 1.97
N TYR A 21 -17.24 0.03 2.27
CA TYR A 21 -16.07 0.91 2.22
C TYR A 21 -15.90 1.55 0.84
N THR A 22 -16.12 0.78 -0.23
CA THR A 22 -15.93 1.22 -1.62
C THR A 22 -16.96 2.23 -2.12
N LYS A 23 -18.01 2.51 -1.34
CA LYS A 23 -19.10 3.43 -1.69
C LYS A 23 -19.19 4.63 -0.73
N ILE A 24 -18.17 4.85 0.08
CA ILE A 24 -18.12 5.98 0.99
C ILE A 24 -17.87 7.25 0.18
N ASN A 25 -18.81 8.20 0.26
CA ASN A 25 -18.71 9.46 -0.47
C ASN A 25 -18.62 10.70 0.44
N THR A 26 -18.94 10.57 1.74
CA THR A 26 -19.00 11.69 2.70
C THR A 26 -18.20 11.41 3.96
N ILE A 27 -17.68 12.45 4.61
CA ILE A 27 -16.85 12.35 5.83
C ILE A 27 -17.59 11.62 6.96
N ASP A 28 -18.88 11.93 7.17
CA ASP A 28 -19.70 11.28 8.20
C ASP A 28 -19.85 9.78 7.97
N GLN A 29 -20.03 9.35 6.71
CA GLN A 29 -20.07 7.93 6.36
C GLN A 29 -18.72 7.25 6.62
N TYR A 30 -17.61 7.94 6.38
CA TYR A 30 -16.28 7.43 6.67
C TYR A 30 -16.08 7.21 8.18
N TRP A 31 -16.45 8.19 9.02
CA TRP A 31 -16.42 8.05 10.48
C TRP A 31 -17.33 6.93 10.96
N TYR A 32 -18.56 6.86 10.45
CA TYR A 32 -19.51 5.79 10.79
C TYR A 32 -18.95 4.41 10.46
N TRP A 33 -18.34 4.25 9.27
CA TRP A 33 -17.67 3.01 8.88
C TRP A 33 -16.50 2.69 9.82
N LEU A 34 -15.71 3.68 10.18
CA LEU A 34 -14.52 3.51 11.01
C LEU A 34 -14.88 3.05 12.43
N GLU A 35 -15.85 3.70 13.07
CA GLU A 35 -16.28 3.36 14.44
C GLU A 35 -17.02 2.01 14.53
N ASN A 36 -17.90 1.73 13.56
CA ASN A 36 -18.81 0.58 13.64
C ASN A 36 -18.26 -0.66 12.94
N SER A 37 -17.68 -0.50 11.75
CA SER A 37 -17.16 -1.63 10.96
C SER A 37 -15.70 -1.87 11.28
N PHE A 38 -14.82 -0.89 11.02
CA PHE A 38 -13.38 -1.09 11.08
C PHE A 38 -12.88 -1.50 12.49
N VAL A 39 -13.20 -0.71 13.52
CA VAL A 39 -12.74 -0.99 14.90
C VAL A 39 -13.25 -2.34 15.40
N SER A 40 -14.50 -2.68 15.09
CA SER A 40 -15.10 -3.96 15.47
C SER A 40 -14.40 -5.15 14.83
N ASN A 41 -13.82 -4.96 13.63
CA ASN A 41 -13.11 -5.99 12.87
C ASN A 41 -11.66 -6.20 13.31
N VAL A 42 -11.00 -5.14 13.81
CA VAL A 42 -9.58 -5.14 14.19
C VAL A 42 -9.30 -5.98 15.45
N ARG A 43 -10.33 -6.28 16.25
CA ARG A 43 -10.22 -7.10 17.46
C ARG A 43 -11.27 -8.20 17.48
N ALA A 44 -10.87 -9.37 17.99
CA ALA A 44 -11.78 -10.48 18.24
C ALA A 44 -12.87 -10.08 19.24
N GLN A 45 -14.13 -10.18 18.83
CA GLN A 45 -15.29 -9.95 19.69
C GLN A 45 -15.55 -11.17 20.58
N GLN A 46 -16.42 -10.97 21.58
CA GLN A 46 -16.95 -12.04 22.42
C GLN A 46 -17.58 -13.16 21.59
N TRP A 47 -17.59 -14.36 22.16
CA TRP A 47 -18.29 -15.49 21.56
C TRP A 47 -19.80 -15.31 21.62
N TYR A 48 -20.54 -16.17 20.90
CA TYR A 48 -22.01 -16.16 20.90
C TYR A 48 -22.62 -16.38 22.30
N ASN A 49 -21.85 -16.98 23.22
CA ASN A 49 -22.20 -17.23 24.61
C ASN A 49 -21.62 -16.18 25.56
N GLU A 50 -21.23 -15.00 25.06
CA GLU A 50 -20.66 -13.88 25.82
C GLU A 50 -19.30 -14.14 26.47
N ASP A 51 -18.73 -15.33 26.27
CA ASP A 51 -17.39 -15.65 26.76
C ASP A 51 -16.32 -14.79 26.06
N ILE A 52 -15.33 -14.38 26.86
CA ILE A 52 -14.17 -13.65 26.37
C ILE A 52 -13.28 -14.63 25.61
N PRO A 53 -12.83 -14.29 24.38
CA PRO A 53 -11.98 -15.17 23.60
C PRO A 53 -10.54 -15.18 24.16
N GLN A 54 -10.32 -16.01 25.18
CA GLN A 54 -9.01 -16.18 25.83
C GLN A 54 -7.95 -16.53 24.77
N TYR A 55 -6.78 -15.90 24.88
CA TYR A 55 -5.64 -16.03 23.95
C TYR A 55 -5.84 -15.48 22.53
N LEU A 56 -7.00 -14.91 22.19
CA LEU A 56 -7.28 -14.33 20.88
C LEU A 56 -7.34 -12.80 20.87
N ASN A 57 -6.90 -12.14 21.95
CA ASN A 57 -6.95 -10.68 22.08
C ASN A 57 -6.22 -9.91 20.96
N GLY A 58 -5.24 -10.55 20.29
CA GLY A 58 -4.50 -10.00 19.16
C GLY A 58 -5.02 -10.42 17.78
N PHE A 59 -6.10 -11.20 17.70
CA PHE A 59 -6.69 -11.62 16.44
C PHE A 59 -7.76 -10.66 15.98
N LEU A 60 -7.97 -10.60 14.66
CA LEU A 60 -9.15 -9.96 14.08
C LEU A 60 -10.42 -10.72 14.49
N ASN A 61 -11.58 -10.12 14.24
CA ASN A 61 -12.87 -10.77 14.49
C ASN A 61 -13.12 -12.02 13.60
N ASP A 62 -12.32 -12.23 12.56
CA ASP A 62 -12.27 -13.49 11.79
C ASP A 62 -11.70 -14.68 12.60
N LYS A 63 -11.02 -14.41 13.73
CA LYS A 63 -10.34 -15.36 14.62
C LYS A 63 -9.25 -16.21 13.92
N SER A 64 -8.82 -15.79 12.73
CA SER A 64 -7.86 -16.51 11.90
C SER A 64 -6.56 -15.73 11.72
N SER A 65 -6.69 -14.41 11.51
CA SER A 65 -5.55 -13.54 11.25
C SER A 65 -5.20 -12.76 12.51
N ARG A 66 -3.93 -12.80 12.92
CA ARG A 66 -3.41 -12.04 14.06
C ARG A 66 -2.90 -10.67 13.59
N LEU A 67 -3.33 -9.61 14.26
CA LEU A 67 -2.74 -8.28 14.11
C LEU A 67 -1.39 -8.22 14.81
N ILE A 68 -0.35 -7.82 14.10
CA ILE A 68 0.99 -7.60 14.64
C ILE A 68 1.12 -6.14 15.06
N GLY A 69 1.34 -5.90 16.35
CA GLY A 69 1.33 -4.56 16.95
C GLY A 69 -0.08 -3.96 17.00
N TRP A 70 -0.28 -2.87 16.26
CA TRP A 70 -1.54 -2.14 16.15
C TRP A 70 -1.75 -1.65 14.71
N ALA A 71 -2.98 -1.29 14.36
CA ALA A 71 -3.24 -0.54 13.14
C ALA A 71 -2.89 0.94 13.36
N THR A 72 -2.46 1.64 12.31
CA THR A 72 -2.21 3.08 12.34
C THR A 72 -3.12 3.78 11.34
N MET A 73 -3.67 4.92 11.74
CA MET A 73 -4.41 5.83 10.88
C MET A 73 -3.56 7.08 10.67
N ARG A 74 -3.07 7.29 9.46
CA ARG A 74 -2.21 8.41 9.07
C ARG A 74 -2.97 9.34 8.15
N GLN A 75 -2.91 10.63 8.41
CA GLN A 75 -3.58 11.66 7.64
C GLN A 75 -2.59 12.66 7.04
N LEU A 76 -2.85 13.03 5.79
CA LEU A 76 -2.21 14.13 5.09
C LEU A 76 -3.20 15.27 4.87
N ARG A 77 -2.72 16.49 5.11
CA ARG A 77 -3.50 17.72 5.04
C ARG A 77 -2.75 18.77 4.22
N VAL A 78 -3.50 19.71 3.66
CA VAL A 78 -2.94 20.87 2.96
C VAL A 78 -3.03 22.13 3.82
N LYS A 79 -2.09 23.05 3.58
CA LYS A 79 -2.10 24.39 4.17
C LYS A 79 -3.31 25.18 3.66
N SER A 80 -3.85 26.04 4.52
CA SER A 80 -4.89 26.98 4.11
C SER A 80 -4.28 28.19 3.41
N GLU A 81 -4.54 28.32 2.12
CA GLU A 81 -4.13 29.49 1.34
C GLU A 81 -5.32 30.39 1.01
N LEU A 82 -5.05 31.69 0.83
CA LEU A 82 -6.07 32.65 0.44
C LEU A 82 -6.38 32.48 -1.06
N CYS A 83 -7.66 32.31 -1.39
CA CYS A 83 -8.10 32.24 -2.78
C CYS A 83 -7.64 33.45 -3.60
N SER A 84 -7.28 33.20 -4.86
CA SER A 84 -6.96 34.25 -5.83
C SER A 84 -8.14 35.19 -6.09
N ASP A 85 -9.38 34.67 -6.09
CA ASP A 85 -10.60 35.48 -6.19
C ASP A 85 -11.34 35.51 -4.85
N ARG A 86 -11.20 36.63 -4.14
CA ARG A 86 -11.72 36.84 -2.77
C ARG A 86 -13.21 37.18 -2.71
N ARG A 87 -13.91 37.24 -3.84
CA ARG A 87 -15.27 37.80 -3.89
C ARG A 87 -16.36 36.88 -3.36
N LEU A 88 -16.12 35.57 -3.37
CA LEU A 88 -17.11 34.56 -2.96
C LEU A 88 -16.60 33.64 -1.85
N ILE A 89 -15.30 33.36 -1.81
CA ILE A 89 -14.67 32.43 -0.85
C ILE A 89 -13.32 33.01 -0.43
N SER A 90 -13.07 33.04 0.88
CA SER A 90 -11.82 33.59 1.44
C SER A 90 -10.68 32.58 1.56
N ILE A 91 -11.00 31.28 1.67
CA ILE A 91 -10.03 30.20 1.89
C ILE A 91 -10.19 29.17 0.78
N CYS A 92 -9.10 28.88 0.07
CA CYS A 92 -9.06 27.86 -0.96
C CYS A 92 -8.29 26.66 -0.43
N GLU A 93 -8.83 25.49 -0.68
CA GLU A 93 -8.21 24.23 -0.31
C GLU A 93 -7.80 23.53 -1.59
N ASP A 94 -6.55 23.76 -2.00
CA ASP A 94 -6.04 23.24 -3.26
C ASP A 94 -5.79 21.72 -3.21
N SER A 95 -5.50 21.14 -4.37
CA SER A 95 -5.03 19.77 -4.52
C SER A 95 -3.72 19.52 -3.77
N TYR A 96 -3.45 18.28 -3.39
CA TYR A 96 -2.21 17.96 -2.67
C TYR A 96 -1.00 18.16 -3.59
N SER A 97 0.01 18.80 -3.04
CA SER A 97 1.34 18.88 -3.61
C SER A 97 2.36 18.79 -2.49
N PHE A 98 3.59 18.38 -2.82
CA PHE A 98 4.66 18.31 -1.83
C PHE A 98 4.99 19.67 -1.19
N SER A 99 4.65 20.79 -1.83
CA SER A 99 4.81 22.14 -1.28
C SER A 99 3.64 22.59 -0.41
N SER A 100 2.42 22.17 -0.77
CA SER A 100 1.18 22.55 -0.07
C SER A 100 0.89 21.69 1.16
N GLU A 101 1.67 20.64 1.41
CA GLU A 101 1.54 19.79 2.61
C GLU A 101 1.71 20.59 3.91
N GLU A 102 0.79 20.35 4.84
CA GLU A 102 0.81 20.91 6.19
C GLU A 102 1.68 20.05 7.12
N THR A 103 2.66 20.70 7.76
CA THR A 103 3.65 20.05 8.64
C THR A 103 3.72 20.69 10.02
N GLN A 104 2.89 21.68 10.30
CA GLN A 104 2.88 22.38 11.58
C GLN A 104 2.39 21.48 12.72
N LEU A 105 2.90 21.69 13.93
CA LEU A 105 2.42 21.01 15.12
C LEU A 105 1.13 21.68 15.62
N PHE A 106 0.06 20.89 15.77
CA PHE A 106 -1.23 21.36 16.27
C PHE A 106 -1.57 20.75 17.62
N GLN A 107 -2.39 21.47 18.36
CA GLN A 107 -3.13 20.94 19.50
C GLN A 107 -4.46 20.34 19.03
N PRO A 108 -5.11 19.51 19.87
CA PRO A 108 -6.43 18.95 19.57
C PRO A 108 -7.42 20.00 19.04
N GLY A 109 -8.06 19.67 17.90
CA GLY A 109 -8.98 20.58 17.19
C GLY A 109 -8.30 21.51 16.17
N TRP A 110 -7.11 21.17 15.66
CA TRP A 110 -6.36 21.97 14.67
C TRP A 110 -6.06 23.40 15.13
N THR A 111 -5.83 23.60 16.43
CA THR A 111 -5.50 24.91 17.00
C THR A 111 -4.03 24.98 17.40
N THR A 112 -3.45 26.17 17.39
CA THR A 112 -2.07 26.40 17.87
C THR A 112 -2.01 26.78 19.35
N ASN A 113 -3.16 27.07 19.95
CA ASN A 113 -3.27 27.53 21.33
C ASN A 113 -3.36 26.33 22.26
N ALA A 114 -2.80 26.46 23.47
CA ALA A 114 -2.91 25.42 24.48
C ALA A 114 -4.38 25.24 24.90
N THR A 115 -4.85 24.00 24.85
CA THR A 115 -6.16 23.61 25.37
C THR A 115 -6.05 23.32 26.86
N THR A 116 -7.07 23.71 27.62
CA THR A 116 -7.21 23.42 29.07
C THR A 116 -7.82 22.04 29.35
N GLU A 117 -8.26 21.33 28.32
CA GLU A 117 -8.90 20.02 28.44
C GLU A 117 -7.87 18.89 28.47
N GLU A 118 -8.05 17.94 29.39
CA GLU A 118 -7.21 16.76 29.50
C GLU A 118 -7.63 15.71 28.46
N PHE A 119 -6.90 15.66 27.35
CA PHE A 119 -7.04 14.61 26.33
C PHE A 119 -6.14 13.41 26.63
N SER A 120 -6.50 12.24 26.09
CA SER A 120 -5.63 11.06 26.16
C SER A 120 -4.35 11.30 25.36
N SER A 121 -3.24 10.72 25.81
CA SER A 121 -1.93 10.88 25.13
C SER A 121 -1.97 10.45 23.66
N SER A 122 -2.77 9.45 23.32
CA SER A 122 -2.99 9.00 21.94
C SER A 122 -3.71 10.04 21.07
N VAL A 123 -4.68 10.77 21.63
CA VAL A 123 -5.39 11.83 20.90
C VAL A 123 -4.47 13.03 20.70
N ILE A 124 -3.70 13.44 21.72
CA ILE A 124 -2.73 14.55 21.59
C ILE A 124 -1.70 14.23 20.52
N LYS A 125 -1.14 13.00 20.54
CA LYS A 125 -0.16 12.57 19.54
C LYS A 125 -0.72 12.58 18.11
N ALA A 126 -2.03 12.40 17.93
CA ALA A 126 -2.66 12.43 16.61
C ALA A 126 -2.67 13.80 15.93
N PHE A 127 -2.46 14.90 16.67
CA PHE A 127 -2.33 16.26 16.11
C PHE A 127 -0.87 16.70 15.95
N ASN A 128 0.08 15.86 16.34
CA ASN A 128 1.51 16.09 16.10
C ASN A 128 1.90 15.51 14.74
N TYR A 129 2.58 16.32 13.93
CA TYR A 129 3.11 15.86 12.66
C TYR A 129 4.32 14.95 12.90
N SER A 130 4.32 13.77 12.27
CA SER A 130 5.44 12.84 12.26
C SER A 130 6.08 12.76 10.89
N THR A 131 7.41 12.70 10.86
CA THR A 131 8.16 12.65 9.60
C THR A 131 8.18 11.25 9.00
N SER A 132 8.50 11.15 7.70
CA SER A 132 8.56 9.88 6.97
C SER A 132 9.52 8.87 7.59
N ASP A 133 10.66 9.36 8.09
CA ASP A 133 11.73 8.55 8.68
C ASP A 133 11.34 8.02 10.06
N GLU A 134 10.61 8.81 10.87
CA GLU A 134 10.09 8.37 12.16
C GLU A 134 9.03 7.28 12.04
N LEU A 135 8.24 7.32 10.97
CA LEU A 135 7.16 6.37 10.69
C LEU A 135 7.63 5.14 9.87
N ASP A 136 8.88 5.14 9.39
CA ASP A 136 9.43 4.16 8.45
C ASP A 136 8.52 3.93 7.23
N THR A 137 7.87 5.01 6.79
CA THR A 137 6.91 5.04 5.68
C THR A 137 7.54 5.64 4.43
N TYR A 138 7.05 5.22 3.27
CA TYR A 138 7.52 5.70 1.97
C TYR A 138 6.41 6.36 1.18
N THR A 139 6.79 7.12 0.16
CA THR A 139 5.86 7.73 -0.79
C THR A 139 4.91 6.69 -1.37
N TYR A 140 3.64 7.04 -1.43
CA TYR A 140 2.56 6.19 -1.94
C TYR A 140 1.91 6.87 -3.14
N VAL A 141 1.75 6.13 -4.23
CA VAL A 141 1.06 6.61 -5.44
C VAL A 141 -0.40 6.18 -5.32
N GLY A 142 -1.29 7.16 -5.11
CA GLY A 142 -2.74 6.99 -5.11
C GLY A 142 -3.32 6.98 -6.52
N GLU A 143 -4.64 7.03 -6.63
CA GLU A 143 -5.32 7.11 -7.93
C GLU A 143 -5.20 8.52 -8.52
N PHE A 144 -5.31 9.55 -7.67
CA PHE A 144 -5.31 10.94 -8.10
C PHE A 144 -3.95 11.61 -7.90
N GLU A 145 -3.30 11.37 -6.77
CA GLU A 145 -2.09 12.10 -6.37
C GLU A 145 -1.02 11.17 -5.77
N THR A 146 0.20 11.68 -5.70
CA THR A 146 1.31 11.00 -5.04
C THR A 146 1.54 11.62 -3.67
N TYR A 147 1.48 10.80 -2.63
CA TYR A 147 1.49 11.20 -1.23
C TYR A 147 2.83 10.89 -0.56
N ARG A 148 3.35 11.81 0.27
CA ARG A 148 4.55 11.53 1.08
C ARG A 148 4.27 10.55 2.23
N GLY A 149 5.33 10.02 2.83
CA GLY A 149 5.24 9.09 3.95
C GLY A 149 4.89 9.75 5.30
N GLY A 150 5.18 11.04 5.48
CA GLY A 150 4.88 11.77 6.71
C GLY A 150 3.37 11.95 6.98
N GLY A 151 3.03 12.61 8.07
CA GLY A 151 1.66 13.03 8.36
C GLY A 151 1.29 12.97 9.83
N TYR A 152 0.01 13.20 10.11
CA TYR A 152 -0.60 13.15 11.43
C TYR A 152 -1.08 11.73 11.72
N VAL A 153 -0.67 11.12 12.82
CA VAL A 153 -0.89 9.67 13.05
C VAL A 153 -1.63 9.39 14.34
N TYR A 154 -2.76 8.69 14.22
CA TYR A 154 -3.46 8.05 15.31
C TYR A 154 -3.15 6.54 15.33
N GLU A 155 -2.89 6.00 16.52
CA GLU A 155 -2.53 4.59 16.71
C GLU A 155 -3.67 3.85 17.42
N PHE A 156 -4.19 2.77 16.81
CA PHE A 156 -5.28 1.95 17.37
C PHE A 156 -4.77 1.01 18.48
N ARG A 157 -4.41 1.59 19.63
CA ARG A 157 -3.88 0.88 20.80
C ARG A 157 -4.94 0.71 21.89
N GLY A 158 -4.79 -0.35 22.69
CA GLY A 158 -5.60 -0.58 23.89
C GLY A 158 -6.85 -1.43 23.65
N LEU A 159 -7.86 -1.21 24.49
CA LEU A 159 -9.15 -1.90 24.46
C LEU A 159 -10.07 -1.32 23.39
N LEU A 160 -11.04 -2.12 22.93
CA LEU A 160 -12.02 -1.70 21.93
C LEU A 160 -12.89 -0.52 22.39
N SER A 161 -13.24 -0.47 23.68
CA SER A 161 -13.96 0.65 24.30
C SER A 161 -13.19 1.96 24.20
N ASP A 162 -11.88 1.90 24.46
CA ASP A 162 -11.02 3.07 24.49
C ASP A 162 -10.78 3.59 23.08
N MET A 163 -10.60 2.68 22.11
CA MET A 163 -10.53 3.02 20.69
C MET A 163 -11.80 3.74 20.22
N LYS A 164 -12.98 3.20 20.52
CA LYS A 164 -14.26 3.85 20.15
C LYS A 164 -14.39 5.23 20.79
N THR A 165 -14.10 5.35 22.09
CA THR A 165 -14.17 6.63 22.80
C THR A 165 -13.22 7.67 22.23
N ASN A 166 -11.99 7.27 21.90
CA ASN A 166 -10.99 8.16 21.29
C ASN A 166 -11.39 8.58 19.88
N LEU A 167 -11.97 7.68 19.08
CA LEU A 167 -12.45 8.02 17.74
C LEU A 167 -13.62 8.99 17.77
N SER A 168 -14.59 8.79 18.67
CA SER A 168 -15.69 9.74 18.81
C SER A 168 -15.20 11.11 19.26
N LYS A 169 -14.14 11.18 20.07
CA LYS A 169 -13.45 12.45 20.38
C LYS A 169 -12.74 13.04 19.16
N LEU A 170 -12.05 12.24 18.35
CA LEU A 170 -11.39 12.73 17.12
C LEU A 170 -12.40 13.22 16.09
N HIS A 171 -13.57 12.59 16.01
CA HIS A 171 -14.69 13.04 15.19
C HIS A 171 -15.25 14.38 15.70
N GLN A 172 -15.44 14.54 17.01
CA GLN A 172 -15.86 15.83 17.61
C GLN A 172 -14.84 16.96 17.42
N LEU A 173 -13.56 16.63 17.27
CA LEU A 173 -12.47 17.57 17.05
C LEU A 173 -12.18 17.82 15.57
N ASP A 174 -13.04 17.34 14.67
CA ASP A 174 -12.89 17.44 13.21
C ASP A 174 -11.50 17.01 12.74
N TRP A 175 -10.98 15.89 13.27
CA TRP A 175 -9.64 15.42 12.90
C TRP A 175 -9.54 15.19 11.38
N ILE A 176 -10.62 14.72 10.74
CA ILE A 176 -10.80 14.73 9.29
C ILE A 176 -11.75 15.87 8.95
N ASP A 177 -11.27 16.82 8.15
CA ASP A 177 -12.05 17.96 7.68
C ASP A 177 -11.83 18.18 6.17
N GLU A 178 -12.32 19.30 5.65
CA GLU A 178 -12.24 19.65 4.22
C GLU A 178 -10.78 19.74 3.71
N LYS A 179 -9.82 20.08 4.58
CA LYS A 179 -8.39 20.22 4.25
C LYS A 179 -7.65 18.89 4.18
N THR A 180 -8.27 17.82 4.65
CA THR A 180 -7.70 16.48 4.53
C THR A 180 -7.68 16.09 3.05
N ARG A 181 -6.58 15.49 2.59
CA ARG A 181 -6.43 15.00 1.21
C ARG A 181 -6.29 13.49 1.13
N ALA A 182 -5.66 12.88 2.11
CA ALA A 182 -5.56 11.43 2.18
C ALA A 182 -5.56 10.93 3.62
N VAL A 183 -6.29 9.85 3.86
CA VAL A 183 -6.23 9.08 5.11
C VAL A 183 -5.84 7.66 4.76
N PHE A 184 -4.74 7.21 5.35
CA PHE A 184 -4.23 5.85 5.24
C PHE A 184 -4.54 5.10 6.53
N ILE A 185 -5.11 3.92 6.43
CA ILE A 185 -5.13 2.96 7.51
C ILE A 185 -4.19 1.82 7.13
N GLN A 186 -3.12 1.66 7.91
CA GLN A 186 -2.09 0.65 7.69
C GLN A 186 -2.13 -0.38 8.81
N LEU A 187 -2.05 -1.66 8.44
CA LEU A 187 -2.08 -2.76 9.38
C LEU A 187 -1.24 -3.93 8.87
N THR A 188 -0.57 -4.62 9.81
CA THR A 188 0.22 -5.81 9.52
C THR A 188 -0.47 -7.01 10.13
N LEU A 189 -0.84 -7.98 9.29
CA LEU A 189 -1.50 -9.21 9.69
C LEU A 189 -0.56 -10.40 9.52
N TYR A 190 -0.70 -11.39 10.38
CA TYR A 190 -0.06 -12.68 10.26
C TYR A 190 -1.11 -13.76 10.39
N ASN A 191 -1.22 -14.61 9.38
CA ASN A 191 -2.09 -15.78 9.45
C ASN A 191 -1.26 -17.01 9.87
N PRO A 192 -1.46 -17.55 11.10
CA PRO A 192 -0.66 -18.68 11.59
C PRO A 192 -0.90 -19.99 10.83
N SER A 193 -2.08 -20.19 10.25
CA SER A 193 -2.45 -21.42 9.55
C SER A 193 -1.69 -21.59 8.24
N VAL A 194 -1.45 -20.49 7.52
CA VAL A 194 -0.68 -20.47 6.25
C VAL A 194 0.72 -19.89 6.41
N GLN A 195 1.09 -19.44 7.61
CA GLN A 195 2.37 -18.82 7.95
C GLN A 195 2.73 -17.64 7.04
N LEU A 196 1.74 -16.82 6.68
CA LEU A 196 1.90 -15.73 5.72
C LEU A 196 1.63 -14.38 6.40
N PHE A 197 2.57 -13.45 6.25
CA PHE A 197 2.37 -12.06 6.62
C PHE A 197 1.59 -11.35 5.52
N THR A 198 0.76 -10.39 5.88
CA THR A 198 -0.01 -9.58 4.92
C THR A 198 -0.02 -8.15 5.40
N ALA A 199 0.48 -7.24 4.56
CA ALA A 199 0.36 -5.81 4.79
C ALA A 199 -0.95 -5.33 4.17
N GLY A 200 -1.81 -4.71 4.97
CA GLY A 200 -3.04 -4.06 4.52
C GLY A 200 -2.87 -2.55 4.53
N THR A 201 -3.15 -1.91 3.40
CA THR A 201 -3.22 -0.46 3.25
C THR A 201 -4.59 -0.10 2.70
N LEU A 202 -5.39 0.57 3.51
CA LEU A 202 -6.66 1.18 3.11
C LEU A 202 -6.40 2.67 2.92
N LEU A 203 -6.72 3.22 1.76
CA LEU A 203 -6.55 4.62 1.43
C LEU A 203 -7.92 5.24 1.16
N ALA A 204 -8.20 6.39 1.76
CA ALA A 204 -9.30 7.27 1.42
C ALA A 204 -8.71 8.61 0.95
N GLU A 205 -8.90 8.92 -0.33
CA GLU A 205 -8.52 10.18 -0.98
C GLU A 205 -9.71 11.14 -0.92
N PHE A 206 -9.49 12.33 -0.38
CA PHE A 206 -10.47 13.39 -0.23
C PHE A 206 -10.19 14.42 -1.31
N LEU A 207 -11.09 14.48 -2.30
CA LEU A 207 -10.95 15.37 -3.44
C LEU A 207 -11.26 16.81 -3.02
N PRO A 208 -10.58 17.82 -3.59
CA PRO A 208 -10.90 19.23 -3.36
C PRO A 208 -12.36 19.62 -3.69
N THR A 209 -13.06 18.78 -4.47
CA THR A 209 -14.48 18.95 -4.79
C THR A 209 -15.43 18.47 -3.69
N GLY A 210 -14.89 17.92 -2.59
CA GLY A 210 -15.65 17.39 -1.44
C GLY A 210 -16.04 15.91 -1.55
N GLY A 211 -15.67 15.23 -2.64
CA GLY A 211 -15.89 13.78 -2.80
C GLY A 211 -14.81 12.95 -2.13
N ILE A 212 -15.16 11.73 -1.72
CA ILE A 212 -14.21 10.74 -1.17
C ILE A 212 -14.07 9.58 -2.15
N TYR A 213 -12.83 9.15 -2.37
CA TYR A 213 -12.50 7.96 -3.15
C TYR A 213 -11.68 6.98 -2.31
N THR A 214 -12.16 5.77 -2.17
CA THR A 214 -11.56 4.78 -1.28
C THR A 214 -10.95 3.62 -2.06
N THR A 215 -9.70 3.29 -1.77
CA THR A 215 -8.98 2.13 -2.33
C THR A 215 -8.41 1.25 -1.22
N ALA A 216 -8.20 -0.03 -1.53
CA ALA A 216 -7.74 -1.01 -0.56
C ALA A 216 -6.76 -2.00 -1.20
N ARG A 217 -5.59 -2.13 -0.59
CA ARG A 217 -4.49 -2.96 -1.07
C ARG A 217 -4.05 -3.92 0.03
N PHE A 218 -4.15 -5.23 -0.23
CA PHE A 218 -3.70 -6.27 0.68
C PHE A 218 -2.63 -7.11 0.02
N GLU A 219 -1.45 -7.12 0.60
CA GLU A 219 -0.24 -7.63 -0.01
C GLU A 219 0.35 -8.75 0.86
N PRO A 220 0.26 -10.01 0.41
CA PRO A 220 0.87 -11.10 1.13
C PRO A 220 2.40 -11.06 0.95
N ILE A 221 3.12 -11.00 2.07
CA ILE A 221 4.58 -11.06 2.10
C ILE A 221 4.98 -12.45 2.54
N ASN A 222 5.67 -13.14 1.65
CA ASN A 222 6.29 -14.40 1.96
C ASN A 222 7.75 -14.15 2.35
N PHE A 223 8.16 -14.47 3.58
CA PHE A 223 9.57 -14.37 3.99
C PHE A 223 10.39 -15.63 3.64
N TYR A 224 9.76 -16.68 3.10
CA TYR A 224 10.49 -17.86 2.66
C TYR A 224 11.42 -17.51 1.49
N THR A 225 12.71 -17.60 1.78
CA THR A 225 13.80 -17.65 0.82
C THR A 225 13.71 -18.97 0.09
N PHE A 226 13.15 -18.98 -1.12
CA PHE A 226 13.31 -20.14 -2.00
C PHE A 226 14.80 -20.24 -2.35
N THR A 227 15.50 -21.16 -1.69
CA THR A 227 16.86 -21.57 -2.00
C THR A 227 16.87 -22.44 -3.25
N SER A 228 16.60 -21.83 -4.41
CA SER A 228 16.93 -22.45 -5.70
C SER A 228 18.14 -21.74 -6.30
N ILE A 229 19.32 -22.04 -5.76
CA ILE A 229 20.60 -21.66 -6.36
C ILE A 229 20.83 -22.58 -7.56
N GLN A 230 20.20 -22.27 -8.68
CA GLN A 230 20.63 -22.75 -9.99
C GLN A 230 20.37 -21.69 -11.05
N GLN A 231 21.18 -20.62 -11.08
CA GLN A 231 21.45 -19.91 -12.34
C GLN A 231 22.95 -19.59 -12.44
N LEU A 232 23.62 -20.38 -13.27
CA LEU A 232 25.05 -20.34 -13.60
C LEU A 232 25.35 -19.25 -14.64
N VAL A 233 26.54 -18.65 -14.52
CA VAL A 233 27.58 -18.50 -15.56
C VAL A 233 27.14 -18.10 -16.99
N LEU A 234 27.54 -16.90 -17.41
CA LEU A 234 28.51 -16.66 -18.51
C LEU A 234 28.55 -15.16 -18.83
N PHE A 235 29.75 -14.57 -18.79
CA PHE A 235 29.99 -13.24 -19.33
C PHE A 235 31.22 -13.25 -20.22
N LYS A 236 30.98 -13.18 -21.52
CA LYS A 236 31.83 -12.53 -22.52
C LYS A 236 31.10 -12.64 -23.85
N LEU A 237 30.78 -11.51 -24.48
CA LEU A 237 30.84 -11.34 -25.95
C LEU A 237 30.58 -9.89 -26.38
N ARG A 238 31.07 -9.59 -27.59
CA ARG A 238 31.41 -8.29 -28.20
C ARG A 238 30.24 -7.39 -28.59
N LEU A 239 30.53 -6.08 -28.64
CA LEU A 239 29.70 -4.92 -29.03
C LEU A 239 29.02 -4.95 -30.44
N LYS A 240 29.17 -6.00 -31.24
CA LYS A 240 28.43 -6.15 -32.52
C LYS A 240 27.03 -6.79 -32.35
N TYR A 241 26.71 -7.26 -31.14
CA TYR A 241 25.44 -7.94 -30.81
C TYR A 241 24.24 -6.98 -30.72
N PHE A 242 24.45 -5.70 -30.39
CA PHE A 242 23.38 -4.74 -30.04
C PHE A 242 22.36 -4.38 -31.14
N TYR A 243 22.58 -4.78 -32.39
CA TYR A 243 21.68 -4.43 -33.50
C TYR A 243 20.74 -5.56 -33.95
N GLN A 244 20.90 -6.78 -33.42
CA GLN A 244 20.02 -7.90 -33.77
C GLN A 244 18.86 -8.02 -32.77
N PHE A 245 17.62 -8.06 -33.26
CA PHE A 245 16.42 -8.22 -32.42
C PHE A 245 16.55 -9.33 -31.35
N TRP A 246 17.08 -10.49 -31.73
CA TRP A 246 17.28 -11.62 -30.81
C TRP A 246 18.34 -11.37 -29.73
N SER A 247 19.32 -10.51 -30.00
CA SER A 247 20.28 -10.06 -28.98
C SER A 247 19.60 -9.18 -27.93
N LEU A 248 18.64 -8.33 -28.33
CA LEU A 248 17.93 -7.47 -27.39
C LEU A 248 17.13 -8.30 -26.38
N ILE A 249 16.48 -9.37 -26.84
CA ILE A 249 15.78 -10.32 -25.97
C ILE A 249 16.75 -10.99 -24.98
N GLN A 250 17.93 -11.42 -25.45
CA GLN A 250 18.94 -12.02 -24.57
C GLN A 250 19.48 -11.02 -23.53
N LEU A 251 19.71 -9.77 -23.93
CA LEU A 251 20.09 -8.69 -23.01
C LEU A 251 18.98 -8.41 -21.99
N GLY A 252 17.71 -8.47 -22.40
CA GLY A 252 16.55 -8.36 -21.52
C GLY A 252 16.52 -9.46 -20.46
N ILE A 253 16.75 -10.72 -20.85
CA ILE A 253 16.85 -11.86 -19.91
C ILE A 253 18.01 -11.63 -18.93
N ILE A 254 19.21 -11.31 -19.43
CA ILE A 254 20.40 -11.10 -18.58
C ILE A 254 20.17 -9.94 -17.61
N GLY A 255 19.61 -8.83 -18.09
CA GLY A 255 19.31 -7.64 -17.29
C GLY A 255 18.30 -7.95 -16.18
N CYS A 256 17.18 -8.62 -16.52
CA CYS A 256 16.17 -9.00 -15.53
C CYS A 256 16.71 -10.01 -14.52
N SER A 257 17.52 -10.99 -14.95
CA SER A 257 18.15 -11.97 -14.05
C SER A 257 19.14 -11.32 -13.08
N VAL A 258 20.05 -10.48 -13.56
CA VAL A 258 21.02 -9.77 -12.70
C VAL A 258 20.30 -8.80 -11.76
N GLY A 259 19.31 -8.06 -12.27
CA GLY A 259 18.47 -7.19 -11.45
C GLY A 259 17.73 -7.98 -10.37
N SER A 260 17.17 -9.15 -10.71
CA SER A 260 16.47 -10.01 -9.74
C SER A 260 17.39 -10.46 -8.61
N ILE A 261 18.66 -10.79 -8.91
CA ILE A 261 19.65 -11.15 -7.88
C ILE A 261 19.92 -9.97 -6.94
N GLY A 262 20.10 -8.76 -7.49
CA GLY A 262 20.33 -7.56 -6.69
C GLY A 262 19.17 -7.24 -5.75
N VAL A 263 17.93 -7.27 -6.27
CA VAL A 263 16.73 -7.01 -5.47
C VAL A 263 16.47 -8.16 -4.48
N TYR A 264 16.82 -9.40 -4.81
CA TYR A 264 16.75 -10.52 -3.87
C TYR A 264 17.68 -10.33 -2.68
N PHE A 265 18.90 -9.83 -2.91
CA PHE A 265 19.82 -9.50 -1.82
C PHE A 265 19.27 -8.38 -0.93
N TRP A 266 18.67 -7.35 -1.53
CA TRP A 266 17.98 -6.29 -0.79
C TRP A 266 16.81 -6.85 0.04
N ARG A 267 15.96 -7.69 -0.55
CA ARG A 267 14.88 -8.38 0.17
C ARG A 267 15.39 -9.20 1.35
N PHE A 268 16.53 -9.87 1.20
CA PHE A 268 17.16 -10.64 2.28
C PHE A 268 17.62 -9.73 3.44
N GLN A 269 18.24 -8.59 3.13
CA GLN A 269 18.60 -7.62 4.16
C GLN A 269 17.38 -7.09 4.90
N GLU A 270 16.30 -6.76 4.18
CA GLU A 270 15.08 -6.24 4.78
C GLU A 270 14.36 -7.28 5.66
N ALA A 271 14.31 -8.54 5.22
CA ALA A 271 13.79 -9.63 6.03
C ALA A 271 14.57 -9.81 7.34
N ASN A 272 15.91 -9.67 7.31
CA ASN A 272 16.73 -9.73 8.52
C ASN A 272 16.48 -8.54 9.45
N ARG A 273 16.31 -7.32 8.91
CA ARG A 273 15.94 -6.11 9.68
C ARG A 273 14.62 -6.33 10.43
N ILE A 274 13.60 -6.80 9.72
CA ILE A 274 12.27 -7.09 10.28
C ILE A 274 12.36 -8.19 11.34
N SER A 275 13.10 -9.27 11.07
CA SER A 275 13.27 -10.38 12.01
C SER A 275 13.95 -9.94 13.32
N GLN A 276 15.01 -9.13 13.23
CA GLN A 276 15.71 -8.61 14.41
C GLN A 276 14.82 -7.68 15.24
N SER A 277 14.07 -6.78 14.58
CA SER A 277 13.11 -5.91 15.25
C SER A 277 12.02 -6.71 15.95
N PHE A 278 11.53 -7.77 15.32
CA PHE A 278 10.51 -8.65 15.90
C PHE A 278 11.04 -9.42 17.12
N GLU A 279 12.27 -9.93 17.08
CA GLU A 279 12.92 -10.66 18.17
C GLU A 279 13.16 -9.77 19.40
N GLN A 280 13.67 -8.54 19.19
CA GLN A 280 13.93 -7.60 20.29
C GLN A 280 12.65 -7.12 21.00
N THR A 281 11.53 -7.09 20.28
CA THR A 281 10.27 -6.49 20.76
C THR A 281 9.21 -7.52 21.14
N ASN A 282 9.54 -8.81 21.05
CA ASN A 282 8.60 -9.94 21.23
C ASN A 282 7.31 -9.79 20.40
N GLY A 283 7.36 -9.06 19.28
CA GLY A 283 6.22 -8.82 18.38
C GLY A 283 5.12 -7.90 18.91
N TYR A 284 5.37 -7.12 19.97
CA TYR A 284 4.40 -6.17 20.51
C TYR A 284 4.43 -4.79 19.86
N ILE A 285 5.47 -4.48 19.07
CA ILE A 285 5.62 -3.20 18.36
C ILE A 285 5.09 -3.32 16.94
N TYR A 286 4.44 -2.26 16.45
CA TYR A 286 4.07 -2.14 15.04
C TYR A 286 5.31 -2.09 14.15
N ILE A 287 5.38 -2.99 13.17
CA ILE A 287 6.44 -3.02 12.17
C ILE A 287 5.81 -2.63 10.84
N ASN A 288 6.33 -1.57 10.24
CA ASN A 288 5.91 -1.13 8.93
C ASN A 288 6.50 -2.05 7.86
N LEU A 289 5.63 -2.72 7.09
CA LEU A 289 6.02 -3.65 6.04
C LEU A 289 5.90 -3.04 4.62
N GLN A 290 5.65 -1.75 4.51
CA GLN A 290 5.46 -1.07 3.21
C GLN A 290 6.70 -1.21 2.30
N LEU A 291 7.92 -1.09 2.86
CA LEU A 291 9.14 -1.29 2.07
C LEU A 291 9.27 -2.72 1.56
N ALA A 292 9.02 -3.70 2.43
CA ALA A 292 9.10 -5.11 2.07
C ALA A 292 8.09 -5.47 0.97
N VAL A 293 6.91 -4.86 0.99
CA VAL A 293 5.92 -4.90 -0.09
C VAL A 293 6.51 -4.39 -1.41
N TYR A 294 7.04 -3.17 -1.44
CA TYR A 294 7.59 -2.60 -2.67
C TYR A 294 8.76 -3.41 -3.23
N VAL A 295 9.65 -3.92 -2.37
CA VAL A 295 10.74 -4.81 -2.80
C VAL A 295 10.18 -6.10 -3.41
N ASN A 296 9.13 -6.67 -2.83
CA ASN A 296 8.46 -7.87 -3.38
C ASN A 296 7.80 -7.61 -4.73
N ASP A 297 7.16 -6.45 -4.92
CA ASP A 297 6.61 -6.04 -6.21
C ASP A 297 7.69 -5.97 -7.29
N ILE A 298 8.80 -5.32 -6.99
CA ILE A 298 9.93 -5.19 -7.94
C ILE A 298 10.45 -6.57 -8.34
N VAL A 299 10.64 -7.49 -7.40
CA VAL A 299 11.04 -8.88 -7.72
C VAL A 299 10.00 -9.54 -8.62
N THR A 300 8.71 -9.39 -8.31
CA THR A 300 7.63 -10.00 -9.08
C THR A 300 7.58 -9.45 -10.51
N PHE A 301 7.75 -8.14 -10.69
CA PHE A 301 7.85 -7.52 -12.01
C PHE A 301 9.07 -8.02 -12.79
N LEU A 302 10.26 -8.08 -12.17
CA LEU A 302 11.48 -8.56 -12.82
C LEU A 302 11.36 -10.02 -13.25
N LEU A 303 10.77 -10.87 -12.42
CA LEU A 303 10.47 -12.26 -12.76
C LEU A 303 9.45 -12.35 -13.91
N GLY A 304 8.40 -11.51 -13.89
CA GLY A 304 7.42 -11.41 -14.97
C GLY A 304 8.07 -11.04 -16.31
N TYR A 305 8.94 -10.04 -16.34
CA TYR A 305 9.72 -9.69 -17.53
C TYR A 305 10.66 -10.80 -17.98
N CYS A 306 11.31 -11.50 -17.04
CA CYS A 306 12.17 -12.64 -17.35
C CYS A 306 11.37 -13.78 -18.02
N CYS A 307 10.19 -14.11 -17.48
CA CYS A 307 9.27 -15.08 -18.08
C CYS A 307 8.80 -14.63 -19.47
N PHE A 308 8.45 -13.36 -19.64
CA PHE A 308 8.02 -12.79 -20.91
C PHE A 308 9.11 -12.92 -21.99
N PHE A 309 10.33 -12.48 -21.71
CA PHE A 309 11.44 -12.62 -22.66
C PHE A 309 11.82 -14.07 -22.92
N SER A 310 11.75 -14.93 -21.90
CA SER A 310 11.97 -16.37 -22.04
C SER A 310 10.94 -17.00 -22.97
N MET A 311 9.68 -16.57 -22.90
CA MET A 311 8.63 -17.04 -23.81
C MET A 311 8.89 -16.60 -25.26
N ILE A 312 9.33 -15.36 -25.50
CA ILE A 312 9.74 -14.90 -26.85
C ILE A 312 10.92 -15.72 -27.37
N LYS A 313 11.90 -16.02 -26.51
CA LYS A 313 13.03 -16.88 -26.89
C LYS A 313 12.58 -18.32 -27.20
N PHE A 314 11.59 -18.84 -26.49
CA PHE A 314 11.00 -20.14 -26.78
C PHE A 314 10.34 -20.17 -28.17
N VAL A 315 9.67 -19.08 -28.58
CA VAL A 315 9.12 -18.95 -29.95
C VAL A 315 10.21 -19.05 -31.02
N GLN A 316 11.43 -18.56 -30.75
CA GLN A 316 12.57 -18.70 -31.67
C GLN A 316 12.91 -20.17 -31.96
N LEU A 317 12.76 -21.06 -30.97
CA LEU A 317 13.06 -22.48 -31.12
C LEU A 317 12.08 -23.16 -32.09
N PHE A 318 10.87 -22.62 -32.29
CA PHE A 318 9.93 -23.16 -33.28
C PHE A 318 10.26 -22.79 -34.72
N ARG A 319 11.26 -21.93 -34.98
CA ARG A 319 11.67 -21.59 -36.35
C ARG A 319 12.21 -22.79 -37.15
N PHE A 320 12.57 -23.89 -36.49
CA PHE A 320 12.94 -25.13 -37.19
C PHE A 320 11.78 -25.73 -37.99
N ASN A 321 10.52 -25.37 -37.68
CA ASN A 321 9.39 -25.73 -38.51
C ASN A 321 9.29 -24.76 -39.71
N GLN A 322 9.37 -25.30 -40.92
CA GLN A 322 9.35 -24.52 -42.16
C GLN A 322 8.12 -23.60 -42.29
N ARG A 323 6.94 -24.03 -41.82
CA ARG A 323 5.72 -23.21 -41.86
C ARG A 323 5.82 -22.00 -40.91
N VAL A 324 6.40 -22.21 -39.74
CA VAL A 324 6.59 -21.16 -38.72
C VAL A 324 7.67 -20.18 -39.16
N SER A 325 8.74 -20.66 -39.80
CA SER A 325 9.79 -19.78 -40.36
C SER A 325 9.25 -18.88 -41.48
N LEU A 326 8.41 -19.41 -42.38
CA LEU A 326 7.77 -18.63 -43.43
C LEU A 326 6.93 -17.50 -42.84
N PHE A 327 6.10 -17.81 -41.82
CA PHE A 327 5.29 -16.81 -41.12
C PHE A 327 6.18 -15.73 -40.46
N ALA A 328 7.24 -16.12 -39.76
CA ALA A 328 8.15 -15.17 -39.12
C ALA A 328 8.85 -14.23 -40.13
N GLU A 329 9.18 -14.71 -41.32
CA GLU A 329 9.78 -13.88 -42.38
C GLU A 329 8.78 -12.89 -42.99
N THR A 330 7.54 -13.34 -43.26
CA THR A 330 6.47 -12.43 -43.72
C THR A 330 6.18 -11.34 -42.70
N LEU A 331 6.10 -11.68 -41.41
CA LEU A 331 5.89 -10.73 -40.34
C LEU A 331 7.06 -9.74 -40.20
N LYS A 332 8.30 -10.21 -40.36
CA LYS A 332 9.49 -9.35 -40.36
C LYS A 332 9.49 -8.34 -41.53
N TYR A 333 9.02 -8.74 -42.71
CA TYR A 333 8.95 -7.86 -43.87
C TYR A 333 7.88 -6.78 -43.70
N CYS A 334 6.69 -7.17 -43.23
CA CYS A 334 5.58 -6.25 -43.00
C CYS A 334 5.74 -5.39 -41.72
N ALA A 335 6.61 -5.75 -40.77
CA ALA A 335 6.76 -5.06 -39.49
C ALA A 335 7.01 -3.55 -39.62
N LYS A 336 7.75 -3.11 -40.65
CA LYS A 336 8.04 -1.68 -40.85
C LYS A 336 6.76 -0.87 -41.15
N GLU A 337 5.85 -1.42 -41.94
CA GLU A 337 4.57 -0.80 -42.27
C GLU A 337 3.56 -0.99 -41.14
N LEU A 338 3.64 -2.10 -40.42
CA LEU A 338 2.77 -2.38 -39.28
C LEU A 338 3.08 -1.46 -38.09
N ILE A 339 4.33 -1.02 -37.90
CA ILE A 339 4.71 -0.09 -36.83
C ILE A 339 4.21 1.34 -37.11
N SER A 340 4.04 1.76 -38.37
CA SER A 340 3.55 3.11 -38.66
C SER A 340 2.05 3.28 -38.36
N PHE A 341 1.27 2.21 -38.41
CA PHE A 341 -0.17 2.27 -38.17
C PHE A 341 -0.56 2.61 -36.72
N PRO A 342 0.02 1.99 -35.67
CA PRO A 342 -0.17 2.40 -34.28
C PRO A 342 0.25 3.84 -34.02
N ILE A 343 1.31 4.32 -34.67
CA ILE A 343 1.78 5.71 -34.52
C ILE A 343 0.71 6.67 -35.06
N MET A 344 0.09 6.36 -36.19
CA MET A 344 -1.02 7.17 -36.71
C MET A 344 -2.29 7.06 -35.86
N PHE A 345 -2.53 5.94 -35.18
CA PHE A 345 -3.69 5.77 -34.29
C PHE A 345 -3.49 6.43 -32.91
N ALA A 346 -2.22 6.63 -32.51
CA ALA A 346 -1.86 7.26 -31.25
C ALA A 346 -1.81 8.79 -31.33
N ILE A 347 -1.74 9.36 -32.54
CA ILE A 347 -1.91 10.79 -32.84
C ILE A 347 -3.39 11.05 -33.06
#